data_AF-W1PL68-F1
#
_entry.id   AF-W1PL68-F1
#
_cell.length_a   1.000
_cell.length_b   1.000
_cell.length_c   1.000
_cell.angle_alpha   90.00
_cell.angle_beta   90.00
_cell.angle_gamma   90.00
#
_symmetry.space_group_name_H-M   'P 1'
#
loop_
_entity.id
_entity.type
_entity.pdbx_description
1 polymer ?
#
loop_
_entity_poly.entity_id
_entity_poly.type
_entity_poly.pdbx_seq_one_letter_code
_entity_poly.pdbx_strand_id
1 'polypeptide(L)' 'GYDYSSGVWQFEGHAFVPNRTTGVAIMQILLAAHSATTLQIRVYNGQLMYYQSQVLASHIYDR' A
#
# COMPACT_ATOMS: atom_id res chain seq x y z
N GLY A 1 4.26 -10.59 -21.85
CA GLY A 1 3.52 -10.09 -20.69
C GLY A 1 2.07 -9.94 -21.07
N TYR A 2 1.14 -10.22 -20.15
CA TYR A 2 -0.28 -9.98 -20.39
C TYR A 2 -0.55 -8.47 -20.38
N ASP A 3 -1.48 -8.02 -21.22
CA ASP A 3 -1.98 -6.65 -21.20
C ASP A 3 -3.05 -6.53 -20.10
N TYR A 4 -2.80 -5.68 -19.11
CA TYR A 4 -3.69 -5.44 -17.97
C TYR A 4 -4.56 -4.20 -18.23
N SER A 5 -5.13 -4.10 -19.43
CA SER A 5 -5.83 -2.89 -19.90
C SER A 5 -7.32 -2.83 -19.58
N SER A 6 -7.92 -3.93 -19.11
CA SER A 6 -9.35 -4.00 -18.80
C SER A 6 -9.69 -5.01 -17.70
N GLY A 7 -10.94 -4.98 -17.23
CA GLY A 7 -11.45 -5.84 -16.15
C GLY A 7 -11.28 -5.25 -14.75
N VAL A 8 -11.85 -5.93 -13.76
CA VAL A 8 -11.70 -5.60 -12.34
C VAL A 8 -10.63 -6.48 -11.74
N TRP A 9 -9.66 -5.86 -11.07
CA TRP A 9 -8.59 -6.55 -10.37
C TRP A 9 -8.76 -6.31 -8.88
N GLN A 10 -8.97 -7.38 -8.12
CA GLN A 10 -9.11 -7.34 -6.68
C GLN A 10 -7.90 -8.01 -6.02
N PHE A 11 -7.39 -7.37 -4.97
CA PHE A 11 -6.30 -7.87 -4.16
C PHE A 11 -6.74 -7.88 -2.71
N GLU A 12 -6.44 -8.96 -2.00
CA GLU A 12 -6.72 -9.11 -0.57
C GLU A 12 -5.54 -9.81 0.09
N GLY A 13 -5.21 -9.40 1.31
CA GLY A 13 -4.12 -9.99 2.07
C GLY A 13 -4.08 -9.47 3.49
N HIS A 14 -3.53 -10.28 4.38
CA HIS A 14 -3.24 -9.91 5.77
C HIS A 14 -1.74 -9.64 5.90
N ALA A 15 -1.41 -8.57 6.62
CA ALA A 15 -0.02 -8.20 6.89
C ALA A 15 0.12 -7.81 8.36
N PHE A 16 1.21 -8.25 8.97
CA PHE A 16 1.60 -7.84 10.31
C PHE A 16 2.71 -6.78 10.21
N VAL A 17 2.54 -5.67 10.91
CA VAL A 17 3.53 -4.59 10.95
C VAL A 17 3.99 -4.42 12.40
N PRO A 18 5.24 -4.84 12.72
CA PRO A 18 5.75 -4.67 14.07
C PRO A 18 5.83 -3.21 14.46
N ASN A 19 5.49 -2.92 15.71
CA ASN A 19 5.78 -1.62 16.32
C ASN A 19 7.28 -1.28 16.22
N ARG A 20 7.58 0.01 16.20
CA ARG A 20 8.92 0.60 16.00
C ARG A 20 9.47 0.50 14.57
N THR A 21 8.66 0.08 13.60
CA THR A 21 8.95 0.24 12.16
C THR A 21 8.26 1.49 11.61
N THR A 22 8.73 2.07 10.51
CA THR A 22 8.02 3.17 9.82
C THR A 22 8.40 3.20 8.34
N GLY A 23 7.51 3.72 7.49
CA GLY A 23 7.70 3.75 6.04
C GLY A 23 7.47 2.41 5.33
N VAL A 24 6.87 1.44 6.02
CA VAL A 24 6.58 0.11 5.50
C VAL A 24 5.54 0.21 4.39
N ALA A 25 5.80 -0.43 3.25
CA ALA A 25 4.83 -0.56 2.16
C ALA A 25 4.06 -1.88 2.29
N ILE A 26 2.73 -1.79 2.35
CA ILE A 26 1.83 -2.95 2.48
C ILE A 26 1.28 -3.37 1.12
N MET A 27 1.02 -2.40 0.24
CA MET A 27 0.55 -2.65 -1.13
C MET A 27 1.14 -1.61 -2.07
N GLN A 28 1.52 -2.05 -3.28
CA GLN A 28 1.95 -1.17 -4.37
C GLN A 28 1.38 -1.64 -5.70
N ILE A 29 0.82 -0.72 -6.49
CA ILE A 29 0.47 -0.92 -7.89
C ILE A 29 1.42 -0.08 -8.74
N LEU A 30 2.14 -0.73 -9.65
CA LEU A 30 3.08 -0.07 -10.58
C LEU A 30 2.49 -0.04 -11.98
N LEU A 31 2.71 1.06 -12.70
CA LEU A 31 2.46 1.13 -14.14
C LEU A 31 3.74 0.79 -14.91
N ALA A 32 3.60 0.07 -16.02
CA ALA A 32 4.75 -0.47 -16.76
C ALA A 32 5.64 0.58 -17.46
N ALA A 33 5.14 1.79 -17.75
CA ALA A 33 5.79 2.67 -18.73
C ALA A 33 6.33 4.01 -18.18
N HIS A 34 5.63 4.71 -17.28
CA HIS A 34 5.97 6.13 -17.02
C HIS A 34 5.84 6.62 -15.56
N SER A 35 5.54 5.76 -14.59
CA SER A 35 5.47 6.18 -13.19
C SER A 35 5.94 5.07 -12.26
N ALA A 36 6.85 5.42 -11.34
CA ALA A 36 7.46 4.47 -10.40
C ALA A 36 6.41 3.81 -9.47
N THR A 37 5.27 4.45 -9.25
CA THR A 37 4.16 3.92 -8.45
C THR A 37 2.85 4.66 -8.77
N THR A 38 1.78 3.93 -9.08
CA THR A 38 0.42 4.49 -9.30
C THR A 38 -0.33 4.60 -7.98
N LEU A 39 -0.23 3.59 -7.13
CA LEU A 39 -0.87 3.53 -5.82
C LEU A 39 0.08 2.87 -4.83
N GLN A 40 0.17 3.43 -3.63
CA GLN A 40 0.86 2.79 -2.52
C GLN A 40 0.12 3.00 -1.21
N ILE A 41 -0.06 1.92 -0.48
CA ILE A 41 -0.55 1.92 0.90
C ILE A 41 0.65 1.66 1.80
N ARG A 42 0.89 2.56 2.75
CA ARG A 42 2.04 2.51 3.65
C ARG A 42 1.64 2.68 5.10
N VAL A 43 2.52 2.24 5.99
CA VAL A 43 2.46 2.50 7.42
C VAL A 43 3.52 3.51 7.81
N TYR A 44 3.08 4.64 8.35
CA TYR A 44 3.94 5.65 8.95
C TYR A 44 3.48 5.93 10.37
N ASN A 45 4.39 5.76 11.33
CA ASN A 45 4.16 6.10 12.74
C ASN A 45 2.82 5.55 13.29
N GLY A 46 2.46 4.32 12.92
CA GLY A 46 1.27 3.61 13.37
C GLY A 46 0.01 3.91 12.58
N GLN A 47 0.10 4.73 11.53
CA GLN A 47 -1.00 5.09 10.66
C GLN A 47 -0.89 4.36 9.32
N LEU A 48 -1.95 3.67 8.93
CA LEU A 48 -2.13 3.18 7.57
C LEU A 48 -2.59 4.36 6.70
N MET A 49 -1.90 4.63 5.61
CA MET A 49 -2.23 5.76 4.76
C MET A 49 -1.96 5.51 3.28
N TYR A 50 -2.70 6.22 2.44
CA TYR A 50 -2.28 6.47 1.08
C TYR A 50 -1.00 7.31 1.11
N TYR A 51 -0.01 6.96 0.27
CA TYR A 51 1.32 7.55 0.31
C TYR A 51 1.33 9.07 0.52
N GLN A 52 1.83 9.49 1.68
CA GLN A 52 1.98 10.89 2.11
C GLN A 52 0.72 11.77 1.95
N SER A 53 -0.48 11.17 2.05
CA SER A 53 -1.74 11.86 1.81
C SER A 53 -2.78 11.54 2.90
N GLN A 54 -3.71 10.61 2.64
CA GLN A 54 -4.85 10.35 3.52
C GLN A 54 -4.59 9.19 4.48
N VAL A 55 -4.92 9.38 5.77
CA VAL A 55 -4.99 8.30 6.76
C VAL A 55 -6.23 7.45 6.51
N LEU A 56 -6.01 6.15 6.33
CA LEU A 56 -7.06 5.14 6.12
C LEU A 56 -7.44 4.46 7.44
N ALA A 57 -6.45 4.23 8.31
CA ALA A 57 -6.64 3.66 9.64
C ALA A 57 -5.53 4.11 10.60
N SER A 58 -5.79 4.09 11.90
CA SER A 58 -4.85 4.48 12.94
C SER A 58 -4.56 3.33 13.91
N HIS A 59 -3.43 3.41 14.61
CA HIS A 59 -3.00 2.45 15.64
C HIS A 59 -2.91 1.01 15.14
N ILE A 60 -2.35 0.82 13.93
CA ILE A 60 -2.36 -0.46 13.22
C ILE A 60 -1.15 -1.37 13.50
N TYR A 61 -0.17 -0.93 14.30
CA TYR A 61 0.95 -1.80 14.68
C TYR A 61 0.48 -2.96 15.54
N ASP A 62 1.18 -4.08 15.43
CA ASP A 62 0.98 -5.28 16.23
C ASP A 62 -0.46 -5.83 16.22
N ARG A 63 -1.20 -5.63 15.11
CA ARG A 63 -2.56 -6.13 14.88
C ARG A 63 -2.62 -7.24 13.84
#